data_AF-A0A0B5HNL0-F1
#
_entry.id   AF-A0A0B5HNL0-F1
#
_cell.length_a   1.000
_cell.length_b   1.000
_cell.length_c   1.000
_cell.angle_alpha   90.00
_cell.angle_beta   90.00
_cell.angle_gamma   90.00
#
_symmetry.space_group_name_H-M   'P 1'
#
loop_
_entity.id
_entity.type
_entity.pdbx_description
1 polymer ?
#
loop_
_entity_poly.entity_id
_entity_poly.type
_entity_poly.pdbx_seq_one_letter_code
_entity_poly.pdbx_strand_id
1 'polypeptide(L)'
;DITSSLKQLDNTYQETNQQVLKNLDEIFSTTSPSANNKIGQEDALNIKKAAIALRGDLALLKANFEANELFFISEDVIFKTYMSSPELLLTYMKINPLDQKTAEQQCGISDKVLVLYCEGKLKIEQEKQNIRERLETSLKAYQSNIGGTASLIIASQTL
;
A
#
# COMPACT_ATOMS: atom_id res chain seq x y z
N ASP A 1 8.60 -12.60 15.40
CA ASP A 1 8.55 -11.16 15.68
C ASP A 1 7.97 -10.38 14.50
N ILE A 2 7.26 -9.26 14.75
CA ILE A 2 6.52 -8.52 13.72
C ILE A 2 7.46 -7.91 12.66
N THR A 3 8.49 -7.18 13.08
CA THR A 3 9.41 -6.50 12.15
C THR A 3 10.22 -7.47 11.29
N SER A 4 10.71 -8.56 11.89
CA SER A 4 11.47 -9.57 11.15
C SER A 4 10.60 -10.31 10.13
N SER A 5 9.36 -10.65 10.51
CA SER A 5 8.42 -11.32 9.61
C SER A 5 7.96 -10.42 8.46
N LEU A 6 7.74 -9.12 8.71
CA LEU A 6 7.40 -8.18 7.62
C LEU A 6 8.53 -8.08 6.59
N LYS A 7 9.77 -7.94 7.04
CA LYS A 7 10.94 -7.92 6.15
C LYS A 7 11.13 -9.23 5.40
N GLN A 8 10.89 -10.36 6.05
CA GLN A 8 10.99 -11.66 5.40
C GLN A 8 9.95 -11.81 4.28
N LEU A 9 8.71 -11.36 4.52
CA LEU A 9 7.65 -11.36 3.52
C LEU A 9 7.97 -10.44 2.34
N ASP A 10 8.43 -9.21 2.59
CA ASP A 10 8.83 -8.29 1.52
C ASP A 10 9.99 -8.88 0.69
N ASN A 11 11.06 -9.36 1.33
CA ASN A 11 12.20 -9.96 0.62
C ASN A 11 11.75 -11.12 -0.29
N THR A 12 10.91 -12.02 0.23
CA THR A 12 10.40 -13.16 -0.53
C THR A 12 9.52 -12.69 -1.69
N TYR A 13 8.68 -11.67 -1.47
CA TYR A 13 7.85 -11.09 -2.51
C TYR A 13 8.70 -10.43 -3.61
N GLN A 14 9.69 -9.61 -3.27
CA GLN A 14 10.55 -8.94 -4.25
C GLN A 14 11.33 -9.94 -5.10
N GLU A 15 11.90 -10.97 -4.46
CA GLU A 15 12.66 -12.01 -5.16
C GLU A 15 11.78 -12.80 -6.14
N THR A 16 10.63 -13.30 -5.66
CA THR A 16 9.72 -14.10 -6.49
C THR A 16 9.06 -13.25 -7.60
N ASN A 17 8.70 -11.99 -7.32
CA ASN A 17 8.17 -11.07 -8.32
C ASN A 17 9.20 -10.79 -9.42
N GLN A 18 10.49 -10.62 -9.07
CA GLN A 18 11.55 -10.44 -10.06
C GLN A 18 11.76 -11.68 -10.93
N GLN A 19 11.66 -12.88 -10.35
CA GLN A 19 11.70 -14.14 -11.10
C GLN A 19 10.52 -14.24 -12.09
N VAL A 20 9.30 -13.89 -11.66
CA VAL A 20 8.13 -13.84 -12.55
C VAL A 20 8.35 -12.87 -13.71
N LEU A 21 8.82 -11.65 -13.44
CA LEU A 21 9.08 -10.66 -14.48
C LEU A 21 10.13 -11.15 -15.49
N LYS A 22 11.18 -11.84 -15.02
CA LYS A 22 12.17 -12.46 -15.89
C LYS A 22 11.55 -13.53 -16.80
N ASN A 23 10.69 -14.39 -16.26
CA ASN A 23 10.01 -15.42 -17.06
C ASN A 23 9.06 -14.80 -18.10
N LEU A 24 8.41 -13.67 -17.78
CA LEU A 24 7.60 -12.93 -18.76
C LEU A 24 8.47 -12.32 -19.86
N ASP A 25 9.63 -11.75 -19.53
CA ASP A 25 10.60 -11.23 -20.51
C ASP A 25 11.10 -12.35 -21.45
N GLU A 26 11.33 -13.55 -20.93
CA GLU A 26 11.68 -14.73 -21.74
C GLU A 26 10.54 -15.11 -22.71
N ILE A 27 9.28 -15.08 -22.27
CA ILE A 27 8.11 -15.28 -23.15
C ILE A 27 8.08 -14.23 -24.25
N PHE A 28 8.29 -12.94 -23.94
CA PHE A 28 8.31 -11.87 -24.93
C PHE A 28 9.39 -12.06 -25.99
N SER A 29 10.55 -12.62 -25.61
CA SER A 29 11.65 -12.87 -26.53
C SER A 29 11.43 -14.08 -27.45
N THR A 30 10.73 -15.12 -26.98
CA THR A 30 10.59 -16.41 -27.66
C THR A 30 9.28 -16.58 -28.44
N THR A 31 8.26 -15.76 -28.16
CA THR A 31 6.97 -15.76 -28.90
C THR A 31 6.94 -14.83 -30.12
N SER A 32 8.10 -14.45 -30.67
CA SER A 32 8.17 -13.72 -31.95
C SER A 32 7.60 -14.55 -33.10
N PRO A 33 6.85 -13.95 -34.05
CA PRO A 33 6.32 -14.65 -35.24
C PRO A 33 7.38 -15.38 -36.07
N SER A 34 8.66 -14.98 -35.94
CA SER A 34 9.79 -15.61 -36.61
C SER A 34 10.36 -16.86 -35.91
N ALA A 35 9.94 -17.16 -34.67
CA ALA A 35 10.56 -18.19 -33.82
C ALA A 35 9.68 -19.42 -33.55
N ASN A 36 8.38 -19.40 -33.88
CA ASN A 36 7.46 -20.43 -33.39
C ASN A 36 6.48 -20.94 -34.46
N ASN A 37 6.84 -22.07 -35.10
CA ASN A 37 5.96 -22.82 -36.02
C ASN A 37 4.98 -23.76 -35.29
N LYS A 38 5.06 -23.89 -33.95
CA LYS A 38 4.28 -24.85 -33.14
C LYS A 38 3.10 -24.23 -32.38
N ILE A 39 3.13 -22.93 -32.12
CA ILE A 39 2.04 -22.19 -31.46
C ILE A 39 1.36 -21.35 -32.55
N GLY A 40 0.03 -21.39 -32.63
CA GLY A 40 -0.71 -20.54 -33.56
C GLY A 40 -0.41 -19.07 -33.31
N GLN A 41 -0.34 -18.24 -34.35
CA GLN A 41 -0.02 -16.81 -34.24
C GLN A 41 -0.98 -16.07 -33.28
N GLU A 42 -2.25 -16.47 -33.26
CA GLU A 42 -3.27 -15.90 -32.39
C GLU A 42 -3.04 -16.25 -30.91
N ASP A 43 -2.73 -17.52 -30.60
CA ASP A 43 -2.42 -17.96 -29.24
C ASP A 43 -1.16 -17.28 -28.70
N ALA A 44 -0.11 -17.17 -29.53
CA ALA A 44 1.11 -16.45 -29.17
C ALA A 44 0.84 -14.97 -28.86
N LEU A 45 -0.02 -14.32 -29.65
CA LEU A 45 -0.44 -12.94 -29.42
C LEU A 45 -1.26 -12.80 -28.13
N ASN A 46 -2.14 -13.76 -27.82
CA ASN A 46 -2.96 -13.75 -26.61
C ASN A 46 -2.11 -13.97 -25.35
N ILE A 47 -1.13 -14.87 -25.39
CA ILE A 47 -0.13 -15.05 -24.33
C ILE A 47 0.64 -13.73 -24.10
N LYS A 48 1.07 -13.08 -25.18
CA LYS A 48 1.78 -11.80 -25.11
C LYS A 48 0.93 -10.70 -24.46
N LYS A 49 -0.36 -10.59 -24.81
CA LYS A 49 -1.29 -9.65 -24.18
C LYS A 49 -1.48 -9.93 -22.69
N ALA A 50 -1.66 -11.20 -22.32
CA ALA A 50 -1.79 -11.61 -20.92
C ALA A 50 -0.53 -11.27 -20.10
N ALA A 51 0.66 -11.48 -20.68
CA ALA A 51 1.92 -11.11 -20.04
C ALA A 51 2.07 -9.59 -19.83
N ILE A 52 1.59 -8.76 -20.76
CA ILE A 52 1.58 -7.29 -20.60
C ILE A 52 0.63 -6.88 -19.47
N ALA A 53 -0.59 -7.43 -19.46
CA ALA A 53 -1.59 -7.14 -18.43
C ALA A 53 -1.05 -7.49 -17.03
N LEU A 54 -0.54 -8.71 -16.88
CA LEU A 54 0.05 -9.20 -15.64
C LEU A 54 1.23 -8.32 -15.17
N ARG A 55 2.09 -7.87 -16.08
CA ARG A 55 3.20 -6.96 -15.73
C ARG A 55 2.68 -5.64 -15.16
N GLY A 56 1.58 -5.11 -15.70
CA GLY A 56 0.91 -3.92 -15.18
C GLY A 56 0.32 -4.16 -13.78
N ASP A 57 -0.39 -5.27 -13.60
CA ASP A 57 -1.00 -5.63 -12.31
C ASP A 57 0.06 -5.78 -11.21
N LEU A 58 1.17 -6.48 -11.49
CA LEU A 58 2.29 -6.64 -10.56
C LEU A 58 2.96 -5.31 -10.22
N ALA A 59 3.09 -4.39 -11.19
CA ALA A 59 3.65 -3.08 -10.94
C ALA A 59 2.77 -2.23 -10.00
N LEU A 60 1.44 -2.29 -10.17
CA LEU A 60 0.50 -1.59 -9.29
C LEU A 60 0.47 -2.19 -7.88
N LEU A 61 0.53 -3.53 -7.76
CA LEU A 61 0.63 -4.20 -6.47
C LEU A 61 1.93 -3.82 -5.74
N LYS A 62 3.07 -3.82 -6.44
CA LYS A 62 4.35 -3.42 -5.86
C LYS A 62 4.33 -1.97 -5.38
N ALA A 63 3.85 -1.04 -6.20
CA ALA A 63 3.76 0.38 -5.82
C ALA A 63 2.86 0.59 -4.59
N ASN A 64 1.78 -0.19 -4.47
CA ASN A 64 0.92 -0.15 -3.29
C ASN A 64 1.64 -0.64 -2.02
N PHE A 65 2.41 -1.73 -2.10
CA PHE A 65 3.18 -2.22 -0.97
C PHE A 65 4.28 -1.24 -0.54
N GLU A 66 5.04 -0.69 -1.48
CA GLU A 66 6.09 0.30 -1.19
C GLU A 66 5.51 1.57 -0.54
N ALA A 67 4.36 2.05 -1.01
CA ALA A 67 3.67 3.20 -0.42
C ALA A 67 3.22 2.92 1.03
N ASN A 68 2.74 1.70 1.31
CA ASN A 68 2.33 1.29 2.66
C ASN A 68 3.51 1.21 3.62
N GLU A 69 4.64 0.63 3.20
CA GLU A 69 5.83 0.53 4.04
C GLU A 69 6.40 1.90 4.40
N LEU A 70 6.44 2.82 3.43
CA LEU A 70 6.87 4.20 3.69
C LEU A 70 5.93 4.89 4.69
N PHE A 71 4.62 4.66 4.55
CA PHE A 71 3.64 5.17 5.51
C PHE A 71 3.86 4.59 6.91
N PHE A 72 4.10 3.28 7.03
CA PHE A 72 4.37 2.64 8.33
C PHE A 72 5.59 3.23 9.02
N ILE A 73 6.65 3.59 8.28
CA ILE A 73 7.84 4.25 8.85
C ILE A 73 7.48 5.61 9.45
N SER A 74 6.76 6.46 8.70
CA SER A 74 6.36 7.78 9.22
C SER A 74 5.38 7.68 10.38
N GLU A 75 4.45 6.73 10.32
CA GLU A 75 3.41 6.56 11.31
C GLU A 75 3.98 5.99 12.63
N ASP A 76 4.94 5.07 12.56
CA ASP A 76 5.65 4.55 13.74
C ASP A 76 6.38 5.68 14.51
N VAL A 77 6.92 6.69 13.81
CA VAL A 77 7.51 7.89 14.46
C VAL A 77 6.43 8.70 15.19
N ILE A 78 5.25 8.86 14.63
CA ILE A 78 4.12 9.55 15.29
C ILE A 78 3.71 8.81 16.57
N PHE A 79 3.54 7.49 16.49
CA PHE A 79 3.18 6.64 17.63
C PHE A 79 4.26 6.55 18.70
N LYS A 80 5.53 6.82 18.37
CA LYS A 80 6.64 6.93 19.32
C LYS A 80 6.86 8.32 19.88
N THR A 81 6.11 9.33 19.41
CA THR A 81 6.24 10.72 19.83
C THR A 81 4.94 11.22 20.45
N TYR A 82 4.21 12.13 19.80
CA TYR A 82 3.06 12.80 20.42
C TYR A 82 1.84 11.89 20.60
N MET A 83 1.78 10.73 19.93
CA MET A 83 0.71 9.73 20.13
C MET A 83 1.08 8.64 21.14
N SER A 84 2.27 8.66 21.73
CA SER A 84 2.70 7.59 22.65
C SER A 84 2.05 7.68 24.03
N SER A 85 1.61 8.86 24.45
CA SER A 85 0.89 9.05 25.72
C SER A 85 -0.02 10.28 25.70
N PRO A 86 -1.05 10.33 26.56
CA PRO A 86 -1.91 11.51 26.71
C PRO A 86 -1.12 12.79 27.05
N GLU A 87 -0.08 12.70 27.87
CA GLU A 87 0.72 13.86 28.28
C GLU A 87 1.46 14.49 27.10
N LEU A 88 2.03 13.66 26.22
CA LEU A 88 2.74 14.12 25.03
C LEU A 88 1.76 14.66 23.98
N LEU A 89 0.58 14.05 23.84
CA LEU A 89 -0.47 14.56 22.97
C LEU A 89 -0.95 15.95 23.42
N LEU A 90 -1.26 16.12 24.71
CA LEU A 90 -1.71 17.40 25.26
C LEU A 90 -0.61 18.47 25.16
N THR A 91 0.65 18.08 25.38
CA THR A 91 1.81 18.97 25.19
C THR A 91 1.95 19.39 23.73
N TYR A 92 1.80 18.45 22.80
CA TYR A 92 1.84 18.72 21.37
C TYR A 92 0.72 19.67 20.94
N MET A 93 -0.53 19.44 21.38
CA MET A 93 -1.66 20.32 21.07
C MET A 93 -1.53 21.71 21.67
N LYS A 94 -0.88 21.83 22.82
CA LYS A 94 -0.59 23.15 23.41
C LYS A 94 0.43 23.96 22.58
N ILE A 95 1.39 23.29 21.97
CA ILE A 95 2.42 23.92 21.11
C ILE A 95 1.88 24.14 19.69
N ASN A 96 1.07 23.20 19.20
CA ASN A 96 0.50 23.16 17.86
C ASN A 96 -1.03 23.07 17.96
N PRO A 97 -1.72 24.16 18.33
CA PRO A 97 -3.17 24.16 18.47
C PRO A 97 -3.85 23.93 17.11
N LEU A 98 -5.11 23.48 17.16
CA LEU A 98 -5.93 23.47 15.96
C LEU A 98 -6.16 24.89 15.44
N ASP A 99 -6.56 25.01 14.17
CA ASP A 99 -6.92 26.32 13.63
C ASP A 99 -8.07 26.94 14.46
N GLN A 100 -8.02 28.26 14.62
CA GLN A 100 -8.92 28.97 15.52
C GLN A 100 -10.40 28.70 15.23
N LYS A 101 -10.77 28.56 13.96
CA LYS A 101 -12.15 28.29 13.55
C LYS A 101 -12.60 26.91 14.02
N THR A 102 -11.80 25.87 13.80
CA THR A 102 -12.12 24.52 14.28
C THR A 102 -12.14 24.47 15.81
N ALA A 103 -11.18 25.11 16.48
CA ALA A 103 -11.10 25.15 17.93
C ALA A 103 -12.34 25.82 18.55
N GLU A 104 -12.76 26.98 18.05
CA GLU A 104 -13.96 27.67 18.54
C GLU A 104 -15.25 26.87 18.23
N GLN A 105 -15.34 26.25 17.06
CA GLN A 105 -16.54 25.51 16.63
C GLN A 105 -16.71 24.18 17.38
N GLN A 106 -15.63 23.42 17.58
CA GLN A 106 -15.69 22.07 18.15
C GLN A 106 -15.37 22.05 19.65
N CYS A 107 -14.57 23.00 20.13
CA CYS A 107 -14.02 23.05 21.48
C CYS A 107 -14.23 24.41 22.15
N GLY A 108 -15.37 25.08 21.88
CA GLY A 108 -15.78 26.36 22.49
C GLY A 108 -16.08 26.29 24.00
N ILE A 109 -15.09 25.87 24.78
CA ILE A 109 -15.13 25.65 26.22
C ILE A 109 -14.32 26.75 26.90
N SER A 110 -14.83 27.29 28.01
CA SER A 110 -14.15 28.36 28.75
C SER A 110 -12.86 27.89 29.46
N ASP A 111 -12.86 26.67 29.98
CA ASP A 111 -11.70 26.06 30.64
C ASP A 111 -10.65 25.64 29.59
N LYS A 112 -9.51 26.31 29.61
CA LYS A 112 -8.40 26.09 28.67
C LYS A 112 -7.79 24.69 28.77
N VAL A 113 -7.86 24.04 29.94
CA VAL A 113 -7.39 22.67 30.08
C VAL A 113 -8.35 21.72 29.35
N LEU A 114 -9.66 21.92 29.50
CA LEU A 114 -10.66 21.14 28.79
C LEU A 114 -10.60 21.36 27.26
N VAL A 115 -10.22 22.57 26.81
CA VAL A 115 -9.93 22.83 25.39
C VAL A 115 -8.81 21.90 24.88
N LEU A 116 -7.70 21.76 25.61
CA LEU A 116 -6.60 20.86 25.20
C LEU A 116 -7.03 19.40 25.11
N TYR A 117 -7.85 18.92 26.05
CA TYR A 117 -8.43 17.56 25.97
C TYR A 117 -9.35 17.40 24.76
N CYS A 118 -10.16 18.41 24.46
CA CYS A 118 -11.04 18.42 23.29
C CYS A 118 -10.24 18.40 21.98
N GLU A 119 -9.24 19.28 21.84
CA GLU A 119 -8.37 19.33 20.66
C GLU A 119 -7.56 18.03 20.50
N GLY A 120 -7.05 17.46 21.60
CA GLY A 120 -6.37 16.17 21.59
C GLY A 120 -7.27 15.04 21.08
N LYS A 121 -8.54 15.01 21.52
CA LYS A 121 -9.53 14.05 21.01
C LYS A 121 -9.77 14.24 19.52
N LEU A 122 -9.91 15.47 19.04
CA LEU A 122 -10.07 15.77 17.61
C LEU A 122 -8.85 15.32 16.79
N LYS A 123 -7.64 15.56 17.30
CA LYS A 123 -6.40 15.13 16.63
C LYS A 123 -6.31 13.60 16.54
N ILE A 124 -6.74 12.87 17.57
CA ILE A 124 -6.87 11.40 17.51
C ILE A 124 -7.85 10.97 16.41
N GLU A 125 -9.01 11.60 16.30
CA GLU A 125 -9.98 11.26 15.26
C GLU A 125 -9.48 11.57 13.85
N GLN A 126 -8.71 12.65 13.68
CA GLN A 126 -8.03 12.97 12.42
C GLN A 126 -7.02 11.87 12.02
N GLU A 127 -6.18 11.39 12.93
CA GLU A 127 -5.24 10.32 12.60
C GLU A 127 -5.94 8.98 12.35
N LYS A 128 -7.00 8.65 13.11
CA LYS A 128 -7.84 7.48 12.80
C LYS A 128 -8.42 7.56 11.39
N GLN A 129 -8.86 8.74 10.97
CA GLN A 129 -9.39 8.94 9.63
C GLN A 129 -8.30 8.80 8.55
N ASN A 130 -7.14 9.43 8.74
CA ASN A 130 -5.98 9.31 7.85
C ASN A 130 -5.56 7.84 7.65
N ILE A 131 -5.45 7.06 8.74
CA ILE A 131 -5.12 5.63 8.70
C ILE A 131 -6.20 4.84 7.94
N ARG A 132 -7.49 5.11 8.19
CA ARG A 132 -8.60 4.42 7.49
C ARG A 132 -8.59 4.70 5.99
N GLU A 133 -8.36 5.94 5.57
CA GLU A 133 -8.32 6.32 4.15
C GLU A 133 -7.16 5.65 3.41
N ARG A 134 -5.99 5.55 4.05
CA ARG A 134 -4.84 4.83 3.49
C ARG A 134 -5.09 3.33 3.43
N LEU A 135 -5.68 2.75 4.47
CA LEU A 135 -6.07 1.34 4.48
C LEU A 135 -7.07 1.02 3.36
N GLU A 136 -8.11 1.85 3.19
CA GLU A 136 -9.10 1.68 2.13
C GLU A 136 -8.48 1.80 0.74
N THR A 137 -7.59 2.78 0.54
CA THR A 137 -6.84 2.93 -0.72
C THR A 137 -6.02 1.67 -1.02
N SER A 138 -5.32 1.14 -0.02
CA SER A 138 -4.54 -0.09 -0.17
C SER A 138 -5.41 -1.31 -0.49
N LEU A 139 -6.54 -1.47 0.21
CA LEU A 139 -7.48 -2.57 -0.02
C LEU A 139 -8.06 -2.50 -1.44
N LYS A 140 -8.43 -1.30 -1.90
CA LYS A 140 -8.97 -1.08 -3.25
C LYS A 140 -7.94 -1.40 -4.33
N ALA A 141 -6.70 -0.94 -4.17
CA ALA A 141 -5.61 -1.23 -5.08
C ALA A 141 -5.33 -2.74 -5.12
N TYR A 142 -5.26 -3.40 -3.97
CA TYR A 142 -5.08 -4.86 -3.90
C TYR A 142 -6.22 -5.61 -4.61
N GLN A 143 -7.47 -5.35 -4.25
CA GLN A 143 -8.64 -6.04 -4.80
C GLN A 143 -8.79 -5.84 -6.32
N SER A 144 -8.39 -4.67 -6.83
CA SER A 144 -8.51 -4.35 -8.25
C SER A 144 -7.49 -5.08 -9.12
N ASN A 145 -6.33 -5.48 -8.56
CA ASN A 145 -5.21 -6.01 -9.34
C ASN A 145 -4.89 -7.49 -9.02
N ILE A 146 -5.24 -7.98 -7.83
CA ILE A 146 -4.89 -9.35 -7.41
C ILE A 146 -5.53 -10.42 -8.30
N GLY A 147 -6.73 -10.17 -8.87
CA GLY A 147 -7.37 -11.11 -9.78
C GLY A 147 -6.60 -11.31 -11.09
N GLY A 148 -5.82 -10.31 -11.51
CA GLY A 148 -4.99 -10.37 -12.73
C GLY A 148 -3.85 -11.39 -12.65
N THR A 149 -3.44 -11.80 -11.45
CA THR A 149 -2.43 -12.85 -11.28
C THR A 149 -2.93 -14.24 -11.67
N ALA A 150 -4.24 -14.44 -11.85
CA ALA A 150 -4.80 -15.73 -12.29
C ALA A 150 -4.22 -16.19 -13.64
N SER A 151 -3.82 -15.26 -14.51
CA SER A 151 -3.15 -15.60 -15.79
C SER A 151 -1.87 -16.42 -15.60
N LEU A 152 -1.16 -16.27 -14.47
CA LEU A 152 0.01 -17.09 -14.13
C LEU A 152 -0.32 -18.58 -14.01
N ILE A 153 -1.50 -18.88 -13.47
CA ILE A 153 -1.94 -20.25 -13.19
C ILE A 153 -2.62 -20.83 -14.42
N ILE A 154 -3.53 -20.08 -15.05
CA ILE A 154 -4.32 -20.58 -16.20
C ILE A 154 -3.43 -20.88 -17.41
N ALA A 155 -2.36 -20.10 -17.62
CA ALA A 155 -1.42 -20.33 -18.72
C ALA A 155 -0.28 -21.31 -18.37
N SER A 156 -0.24 -21.85 -17.14
CA SER A 156 0.80 -22.79 -16.71
C SER A 156 0.62 -24.16 -17.37
N GLN A 157 1.74 -24.85 -17.63
CA GLN A 157 1.75 -26.13 -18.36
C GLN A 157 2.20 -27.32 -17.50
N THR A 158 2.99 -27.08 -16.45
CA THR A 158 3.56 -28.13 -15.59
C THR A 158 3.14 -27.89 -14.15
N LEU A 159 2.83 -28.98 -13.44
CA LEU A 159 2.46 -29.00 -12.02
C LEU A 159 3.69 -28.91 -11.12
#